data_AF-B7QI79-F1
#
_entry.id   AF-B7QI79-F1
#
_cell.length_a   1.000
_cell.length_b   1.000
_cell.length_c   1.000
_cell.angle_alpha   90.00
_cell.angle_beta   90.00
_cell.angle_gamma   90.00
#
_symmetry.space_group_name_H-M   'P 1'
#
loop_
_entity.id
_entity.type
_entity.pdbx_description
1 polymer ?
#
loop_
_entity_poly.entity_id
_entity_poly.type
_entity_poly.pdbx_seq_one_letter_code
_entity_poly.pdbx_strand_id
1 'polypeptide(L)'
;MKARHTSQDAPGSADDFKKESLLQRRLQTAAALYMTVSFLFGGLAGVLLAGYLLLCTQHSWLAALYLTWLYWVDLDACDRGGRRVHWVRQWRLWHYLAGYFPARLVKTAELDPRCNYILGSHPHGVLCAGAFINFATEGTGFSALFPGIVPHFLTLRFNFWLPFFRDLIMSYGKFALGRKRQME
;
A
#
# COMPACT_ATOMS: atom_id res chain seq x y z
N MET A 1 53.56 5.42 8.63
CA MET A 1 52.32 4.87 9.22
C MET A 1 51.15 5.29 8.37
N LYS A 2 50.58 4.39 7.57
CA LYS A 2 49.45 4.65 6.67
C LYS A 2 48.18 4.20 7.38
N ALA A 3 47.35 5.14 7.81
CA ALA A 3 46.10 4.86 8.51
C ALA A 3 45.12 4.15 7.56
N ARG A 4 44.63 3.01 8.01
CA ARG A 4 43.75 2.09 7.29
C ARG A 4 42.36 2.72 7.22
N HIS A 5 41.92 3.08 6.02
CA HIS A 5 40.55 3.43 5.71
C HIS A 5 39.64 2.24 6.08
N THR A 6 38.84 2.38 7.13
CA THR A 6 37.69 1.54 7.39
C THR A 6 36.58 1.96 6.42
N SER A 7 36.52 1.32 5.26
CA SER A 7 35.32 1.32 4.43
C SER A 7 34.21 0.66 5.23
N GLN A 8 33.28 1.46 5.72
CA GLN A 8 31.97 0.97 6.13
C GLN A 8 31.35 0.27 4.92
N ASP A 9 31.12 -1.03 5.04
CA ASP A 9 30.39 -1.80 4.05
C ASP A 9 28.98 -1.20 3.92
N ALA A 10 28.75 -0.48 2.82
CA ALA A 10 27.43 0.02 2.48
C ALA A 10 26.50 -1.18 2.24
N PRO A 11 25.41 -1.36 3.00
CA PRO A 11 24.49 -2.46 2.75
C PRO A 11 23.89 -2.26 1.35
N GLY A 12 24.06 -3.22 0.43
CA GLY A 12 23.59 -3.11 -0.96
C GLY A 12 24.66 -3.14 -2.06
N SER A 13 25.86 -3.68 -1.80
CA SER A 13 26.78 -4.03 -2.89
C SER A 13 26.16 -5.13 -3.78
N ALA A 14 26.55 -5.19 -5.05
CA ALA A 14 26.04 -6.18 -6.02
C ALA A 14 26.24 -7.65 -5.56
N ASP A 15 27.16 -7.88 -4.62
CA ASP A 15 27.41 -9.19 -4.02
C ASP A 15 26.36 -9.60 -2.98
N ASP A 16 25.66 -8.65 -2.37
CA ASP A 16 24.61 -8.90 -1.38
C ASP A 16 23.35 -9.50 -2.06
N PHE A 17 23.04 -9.05 -3.29
CA PHE A 17 21.98 -9.64 -4.14
C PHE A 17 22.27 -11.09 -4.55
N LYS A 18 23.55 -11.46 -4.60
CA LYS A 18 23.98 -12.78 -5.05
C LYS A 18 23.84 -13.84 -3.95
N LYS A 19 23.69 -13.44 -2.68
CA LYS A 19 23.56 -14.32 -1.50
C LYS A 19 22.12 -14.64 -1.07
N GLU A 20 21.10 -14.21 -1.82
CA GLU A 20 19.73 -14.57 -1.46
C GLU A 20 19.41 -16.04 -1.76
N SER A 21 18.82 -16.73 -0.78
CA SER A 21 18.34 -18.10 -0.96
C SER A 21 17.29 -18.17 -2.08
N LEU A 22 17.23 -19.29 -2.80
CA LEU A 22 16.24 -19.50 -3.86
C LEU A 22 14.80 -19.30 -3.34
N LEU A 23 14.53 -19.70 -2.10
CA LEU A 23 13.25 -19.50 -1.45
C LEU A 23 12.89 -18.02 -1.31
N GLN A 24 13.84 -17.18 -0.91
CA GLN A 24 13.63 -15.74 -0.76
C GLN A 24 13.25 -15.08 -2.09
N ARG A 25 13.94 -15.45 -3.18
CA ARG A 25 13.60 -14.98 -4.53
C ARG A 25 12.20 -15.40 -4.98
N ARG A 26 11.77 -16.62 -4.61
CA ARG A 26 10.41 -17.11 -4.89
C ARG A 26 9.38 -16.31 -4.09
N LEU A 27 9.63 -16.02 -2.82
CA LEU A 27 8.74 -15.19 -1.99
C LEU A 27 8.65 -13.75 -2.49
N GLN A 28 9.75 -13.15 -2.92
CA GLN A 28 9.80 -11.84 -3.57
C GLN A 28 8.96 -11.82 -4.86
N THR A 29 9.14 -12.82 -5.72
CA THR A 29 8.35 -12.96 -6.95
C THR A 29 6.87 -13.17 -6.65
N ALA A 30 6.54 -13.98 -5.64
CA ALA A 30 5.17 -14.19 -5.19
C ALA A 30 4.55 -12.90 -4.62
N ALA A 31 5.32 -12.06 -3.93
CA ALA A 31 4.86 -10.77 -3.45
C ALA A 31 4.57 -9.78 -4.59
N ALA A 32 5.46 -9.72 -5.59
CA ALA A 32 5.25 -8.92 -6.79
C ALA A 32 4.04 -9.40 -7.60
N LEU A 33 3.87 -10.72 -7.72
CA LEU A 33 2.71 -11.32 -8.36
C LEU A 33 1.43 -11.00 -7.59
N TYR A 34 1.43 -11.15 -6.26
CA TYR A 34 0.29 -10.80 -5.41
C TYR A 34 -0.13 -9.35 -5.62
N MET A 35 0.83 -8.40 -5.60
CA MET A 35 0.52 -6.98 -5.82
C MET A 35 -0.12 -6.77 -7.19
N THR A 36 0.46 -7.36 -8.24
CA THR A 36 0.01 -7.21 -9.62
C THR A 36 -1.39 -7.81 -9.83
N VAL A 37 -1.61 -9.04 -9.36
CA VAL A 37 -2.90 -9.74 -9.45
C VAL A 37 -3.97 -9.02 -8.62
N SER A 38 -3.63 -8.59 -7.40
CA SER A 38 -4.56 -7.86 -6.54
C SER A 38 -4.98 -6.53 -7.17
N PHE A 39 -4.05 -5.82 -7.81
CA PHE A 39 -4.36 -4.57 -8.48
C PHE A 39 -5.25 -4.77 -9.73
N LEU A 40 -4.93 -5.74 -10.58
CA LEU A 40 -5.64 -5.96 -11.84
C LEU A 40 -7.01 -6.63 -11.65
N PHE A 41 -7.07 -7.63 -10.78
CA PHE A 41 -8.23 -8.51 -10.64
C PHE A 41 -8.97 -8.37 -9.32
N GLY A 42 -8.39 -7.71 -8.30
CA GLY A 42 -9.01 -7.61 -6.97
C GLY A 42 -10.37 -6.92 -7.00
N GLY A 43 -10.50 -5.88 -7.84
CA GLY A 43 -11.78 -5.20 -8.06
C GLY A 43 -12.86 -6.11 -8.66
N LEU A 44 -12.51 -6.82 -9.75
CA LEU A 44 -13.41 -7.76 -10.41
C LEU A 44 -13.78 -8.92 -9.47
N ALA A 45 -12.81 -9.49 -8.76
CA ALA A 45 -13.03 -10.54 -7.78
C ALA A 45 -13.97 -10.09 -6.66
N GLY A 46 -13.85 -8.85 -6.18
CA GLY A 46 -14.75 -8.27 -5.18
C GLY A 46 -16.19 -8.16 -5.68
N VAL A 47 -16.39 -7.69 -6.91
CA VAL A 47 -17.73 -7.62 -7.53
C VAL A 47 -18.33 -9.01 -7.74
N LEU A 48 -17.56 -9.95 -8.27
CA LEU A 48 -18.00 -11.33 -8.48
C LEU A 48 -18.36 -12.01 -7.16
N LEU A 49 -17.56 -11.80 -6.10
CA LEU A 49 -17.84 -12.31 -4.77
C LEU A 49 -19.14 -11.71 -4.20
N ALA A 50 -19.33 -10.40 -4.34
CA ALA A 50 -20.57 -9.74 -3.91
C ALA A 50 -21.80 -10.29 -4.66
N GLY A 51 -21.69 -10.46 -5.98
CA GLY A 51 -22.73 -11.06 -6.82
C GLY A 51 -23.03 -12.50 -6.44
N TYR A 52 -22.00 -13.31 -6.20
CA TYR A 52 -22.16 -14.70 -5.74
C TYR A 52 -22.86 -14.78 -4.38
N LEU A 53 -22.47 -13.95 -3.41
CA LEU A 53 -23.10 -13.91 -2.09
C LEU A 53 -24.56 -13.45 -2.16
N LEU A 54 -24.90 -12.55 -3.09
CA LEU A 54 -26.27 -12.10 -3.33
C LEU A 54 -27.14 -13.17 -3.99
N LEU A 55 -26.63 -13.86 -5.01
CA LEU A 55 -27.44 -14.72 -5.89
C LEU A 55 -27.47 -16.18 -5.47
N CYS A 56 -26.36 -16.69 -4.91
CA CYS A 56 -26.17 -18.13 -4.71
C CYS A 56 -26.22 -18.57 -3.25
N THR A 57 -26.32 -17.64 -2.29
CA THR A 57 -26.24 -17.94 -0.86
C THR A 57 -27.59 -17.72 -0.17
N GLN A 58 -27.98 -18.63 0.73
CA GLN A 58 -29.19 -18.49 1.57
C GLN A 58 -29.17 -17.22 2.45
N HIS A 59 -27.99 -16.64 2.68
CA HIS A 59 -27.75 -15.45 3.48
C HIS A 59 -27.57 -14.18 2.61
N SER A 60 -28.22 -14.13 1.45
CA SER A 60 -28.16 -12.99 0.51
C SER A 60 -28.51 -11.65 1.15
N TRP A 61 -29.35 -11.66 2.19
CA TRP A 61 -29.70 -10.49 2.99
C TRP A 61 -28.48 -9.81 3.63
N LEU A 62 -27.44 -10.57 4.04
CA LEU A 62 -26.20 -9.99 4.58
C LEU A 62 -25.44 -9.21 3.50
N ALA A 63 -25.37 -9.76 2.28
CA ALA A 63 -24.73 -9.09 1.16
C ALA A 63 -25.52 -7.83 0.75
N ALA A 64 -26.86 -7.90 0.73
CA ALA A 64 -27.71 -6.76 0.47
C ALA A 64 -27.55 -5.67 1.53
N LEU A 65 -27.49 -6.02 2.82
CA LEU A 65 -27.23 -5.08 3.91
C LEU A 65 -25.86 -4.42 3.78
N TYR A 66 -24.80 -5.20 3.49
CA TYR A 66 -23.46 -4.67 3.29
C TYR A 66 -23.41 -3.70 2.11
N LEU A 67 -24.00 -4.05 0.96
CA LEU A 67 -24.02 -3.17 -0.22
C LEU A 67 -24.88 -1.92 0.01
N THR A 68 -25.99 -2.05 0.72
CA THR A 68 -26.84 -0.90 1.08
C THR A 68 -26.06 0.05 1.98
N TRP A 69 -25.46 -0.45 3.07
CA TRP A 69 -24.59 0.35 3.93
C TRP A 69 -23.44 1.00 3.15
N LEU A 70 -22.81 0.23 2.27
CA LEU A 70 -21.73 0.71 1.41
C LEU A 70 -22.15 1.91 0.56
N TYR A 71 -23.19 1.77 -0.26
CA TYR A 71 -23.55 2.80 -1.23
C TYR A 71 -24.33 3.98 -0.61
N TRP A 72 -25.06 3.75 0.48
CA TRP A 72 -25.91 4.79 1.09
C TRP A 72 -25.25 5.53 2.25
N VAL A 73 -24.35 4.88 3.00
CA VAL A 73 -23.76 5.47 4.22
C VAL A 73 -22.25 5.67 4.07
N ASP A 74 -21.56 4.67 3.52
CA ASP A 74 -20.12 4.57 3.67
C ASP A 74 -19.31 5.00 2.43
N LEU A 75 -19.98 5.39 1.34
CA LEU A 75 -19.31 5.75 0.10
C LEU A 75 -18.36 6.95 0.30
N ASP A 76 -18.78 7.96 1.05
CA ASP A 76 -17.99 9.15 1.36
C ASP A 76 -16.93 8.92 2.45
N ALA A 77 -16.84 7.72 3.04
CA ALA A 77 -15.71 7.38 3.91
C ALA A 77 -14.38 7.42 3.15
N CYS A 78 -14.40 7.24 1.82
CA CYS A 78 -13.21 7.39 0.98
C CYS A 78 -12.68 8.84 0.93
N ASP A 79 -13.49 9.85 1.21
CA ASP A 79 -13.03 11.26 1.25
C ASP A 79 -12.53 11.66 2.65
N ARG A 80 -12.73 10.79 3.66
CA ARG A 80 -12.41 11.05 5.08
C ARG A 80 -11.02 10.57 5.53
N GLY A 81 -10.22 10.00 4.63
CA GLY A 81 -8.84 9.53 4.94
C GLY A 81 -8.69 8.01 5.02
N GLY A 82 -9.74 7.25 4.69
CA GLY A 82 -9.74 5.78 4.68
C GLY A 82 -9.74 5.16 6.09
N ARG A 83 -9.70 3.82 6.14
CA ARG A 83 -9.67 3.03 7.39
C ARG A 83 -8.34 2.29 7.52
N ARG A 84 -7.29 3.01 7.92
CA ARG A 84 -5.95 2.42 8.05
C ARG A 84 -5.94 1.29 9.09
N VAL A 85 -5.43 0.13 8.69
CA VAL A 85 -5.20 -1.02 9.57
C VAL A 85 -3.70 -1.26 9.66
N HIS A 86 -3.10 -0.97 10.82
CA HIS A 86 -1.66 -1.11 11.04
C HIS A 86 -1.15 -2.53 10.74
N TRP A 87 -1.90 -3.55 11.17
CA TRP A 87 -1.54 -4.94 10.93
C TRP A 87 -1.39 -5.27 9.43
N VAL A 88 -2.32 -4.79 8.59
CA VAL A 88 -2.24 -5.00 7.13
C VAL A 88 -1.01 -4.30 6.55
N ARG A 89 -0.71 -3.07 6.98
CA ARG A 89 0.48 -2.32 6.52
C ARG A 89 1.80 -2.95 6.95
N GLN A 90 1.81 -3.76 7.99
CA GLN A 90 2.99 -4.43 8.55
C GLN A 90 3.18 -5.88 8.07
N TRP A 91 2.38 -6.36 7.12
CA TRP A 91 2.56 -7.71 6.60
C TRP A 91 3.98 -7.94 6.07
N ARG A 92 4.54 -9.12 6.39
CA ARG A 92 5.87 -9.55 5.91
C ARG A 92 5.98 -9.54 4.39
N LEU A 93 4.84 -9.68 3.71
CA LEU A 93 4.70 -9.55 2.25
C LEU A 93 5.37 -8.28 1.69
N TRP A 94 5.24 -7.15 2.39
CA TRP A 94 5.76 -5.87 1.92
C TRP A 94 7.29 -5.80 1.96
N HIS A 95 7.91 -6.54 2.88
CA HIS A 95 9.37 -6.65 2.96
C HIS A 95 9.92 -7.46 1.77
N TYR A 96 9.21 -8.53 1.38
CA TYR A 96 9.55 -9.28 0.17
C TYR A 96 9.31 -8.44 -1.09
N LEU A 97 8.25 -7.65 -1.13
CA LEU A 97 7.99 -6.75 -2.26
C LEU A 97 9.05 -5.65 -2.36
N ALA A 98 9.50 -5.08 -1.23
CA ALA A 98 10.59 -4.12 -1.19
C ALA A 98 11.90 -4.74 -1.67
N GLY A 99 12.20 -5.98 -1.27
CA GLY A 99 13.38 -6.72 -1.74
C GLY A 99 13.36 -7.07 -3.23
N TYR A 100 12.17 -7.31 -3.81
CA TYR A 100 12.02 -7.58 -5.24
C TYR A 100 12.41 -6.38 -6.13
N PHE A 101 12.00 -5.16 -5.72
CA PHE A 101 12.27 -3.90 -6.45
C PHE A 101 13.48 -3.11 -5.93
N PRO A 102 14.37 -3.78 -5.20
CA PRO A 102 15.24 -3.20 -4.16
C PRO A 102 14.86 -1.78 -3.67
N ALA A 103 13.61 -1.60 -3.27
CA ALA A 103 13.10 -0.30 -2.86
C ALA A 103 13.70 0.13 -1.52
N ARG A 104 14.20 1.35 -1.44
CA ARG A 104 14.75 1.96 -0.22
C ARG A 104 14.20 3.36 -0.03
N LEU A 105 13.79 3.66 1.20
CA LEU A 105 13.39 5.00 1.59
C LEU A 105 14.59 5.71 2.23
N VAL A 106 15.12 6.73 1.55
CA VAL A 106 16.25 7.52 2.05
C VAL A 106 15.72 8.87 2.52
N LYS A 107 15.92 9.18 3.80
CA LYS A 107 15.57 10.48 4.37
C LYS A 107 16.65 11.50 3.99
N THR A 108 16.26 12.51 3.22
CA THR A 108 17.16 13.59 2.76
C THR A 108 17.03 14.87 3.58
N ALA A 109 15.89 15.06 4.25
CA ALA A 109 15.62 16.21 5.10
C ALA A 109 14.78 15.80 6.30
N GLU A 110 14.91 16.56 7.38
CA GLU A 110 14.01 16.49 8.52
C GLU A 110 12.66 17.12 8.14
N LEU A 111 11.58 16.42 8.44
CA LEU A 111 10.21 16.90 8.26
C LEU A 111 9.62 17.12 9.65
N ASP A 112 9.08 18.31 9.90
CA ASP A 112 8.43 18.65 11.16
C ASP A 112 7.07 17.94 11.25
N PRO A 113 6.84 17.03 12.21
CA PRO A 113 5.57 16.31 12.36
C PRO A 113 4.35 17.21 12.61
N ARG A 114 4.55 18.49 12.93
CA ARG A 114 3.48 19.47 13.16
C ARG A 114 2.94 20.09 11.87
N CYS A 115 3.61 19.87 10.75
CA CYS A 115 3.27 20.44 9.45
C CYS A 115 2.67 19.39 8.51
N ASN A 116 1.77 19.84 7.61
CA ASN A 116 1.24 19.02 6.54
C ASN A 116 2.15 19.10 5.30
N TYR A 117 2.41 17.95 4.67
CA TYR A 117 3.27 17.86 3.48
C TYR A 117 2.55 17.18 2.32
N ILE A 118 2.78 17.68 1.11
CA ILE A 118 2.37 17.02 -0.14
C ILE A 118 3.59 16.34 -0.73
N LEU A 119 3.56 15.00 -0.81
CA LEU A 119 4.64 14.19 -1.34
C LEU A 119 4.36 13.83 -2.80
N GLY A 120 5.18 14.34 -3.72
CA GLY A 120 5.17 13.95 -5.13
C GLY A 120 5.97 12.67 -5.36
N SER A 121 5.49 11.79 -6.23
CA SER A 121 6.21 10.57 -6.65
C SER A 121 6.33 10.49 -8.17
N HIS A 122 7.56 10.45 -8.67
CA HIS A 122 7.88 10.38 -10.09
C HIS A 122 9.18 9.58 -10.32
N PRO A 123 9.29 8.77 -11.40
CA PRO A 123 8.24 8.41 -12.34
C PRO A 123 7.21 7.48 -11.71
N HIS A 124 5.94 7.61 -12.09
CA HIS A 124 4.89 6.71 -11.63
C HIS A 124 4.42 5.80 -12.79
N GLY A 125 4.39 4.49 -12.56
CA GLY A 125 3.70 3.54 -13.43
C GLY A 125 2.25 3.35 -12.98
N VAL A 126 1.43 2.64 -13.76
CA VAL A 126 0.03 2.35 -13.43
C VAL A 126 -0.13 1.71 -12.03
N LEU A 127 0.82 0.85 -11.63
CA LEU A 127 0.82 0.19 -10.32
C LEU A 127 1.36 1.05 -9.17
N CYS A 128 2.09 2.12 -9.47
CA CYS A 128 2.79 2.98 -8.48
C CYS A 128 3.54 2.18 -7.38
N ALA A 129 4.20 1.07 -7.73
CA ALA A 129 4.75 0.13 -6.75
C ALA A 129 5.70 0.77 -5.74
N GLY A 130 6.62 1.62 -6.19
CA GLY A 130 7.53 2.34 -5.30
C GLY A 130 6.80 3.23 -4.30
N ALA A 131 5.81 4.01 -4.75
CA ALA A 131 5.02 4.86 -3.87
C ALA A 131 4.14 4.04 -2.91
N PHE A 132 3.58 2.93 -3.38
CA PHE A 132 2.78 2.02 -2.56
C PHE A 132 3.61 1.39 -1.43
N ILE A 133 4.78 0.82 -1.78
CA ILE A 133 5.68 0.21 -0.80
C ILE A 133 6.11 1.22 0.26
N ASN A 134 6.50 2.44 -0.17
CA ASN A 134 7.03 3.46 0.73
C ASN A 134 5.99 4.18 1.58
N PHE A 135 4.81 4.50 1.03
CA PHE A 135 3.85 5.38 1.71
C PHE A 135 2.59 4.64 2.21
N ALA A 136 2.16 3.58 1.51
CA ALA A 136 0.96 2.85 1.88
C ALA A 136 1.24 1.64 2.79
N THR A 137 2.49 1.17 2.87
CA THR A 137 2.90 0.01 3.68
C THR A 137 4.11 0.34 4.55
N GLU A 138 4.53 -0.58 5.42
CA GLU A 138 5.75 -0.47 6.22
C GLU A 138 6.92 -1.27 5.63
N GLY A 139 6.87 -1.64 4.34
CA GLY A 139 7.90 -2.47 3.69
C GLY A 139 9.31 -1.84 3.69
N THR A 140 9.40 -0.50 3.75
CA THR A 140 10.65 0.26 3.87
C THR A 140 10.76 1.04 5.19
N GLY A 141 9.84 0.81 6.13
CA GLY A 141 9.89 1.41 7.48
C GLY A 141 9.59 2.91 7.53
N PHE A 142 8.63 3.41 6.75
CA PHE A 142 8.28 4.85 6.73
C PHE A 142 8.01 5.40 8.13
N SER A 143 7.22 4.70 8.95
CA SER A 143 6.85 5.19 10.29
C SER A 143 8.06 5.29 11.23
N ALA A 144 9.12 4.52 10.97
CA ALA A 144 10.37 4.60 11.72
C ALA A 144 11.25 5.77 11.27
N LEU A 145 11.25 6.10 9.97
CA LEU A 145 12.04 7.21 9.41
C LEU A 145 11.42 8.59 9.68
N PHE A 146 10.09 8.65 9.67
CA PHE A 146 9.30 9.87 9.88
C PHE A 146 8.28 9.67 11.01
N PRO A 147 8.73 9.60 12.28
CA PRO A 147 7.83 9.43 13.40
C PRO A 147 6.87 10.61 13.53
N GLY A 148 5.59 10.31 13.75
CA GLY A 148 4.53 11.32 13.87
C GLY A 148 3.94 11.80 12.54
N ILE A 149 4.53 11.44 11.39
CA ILE A 149 3.97 11.76 10.08
C ILE A 149 3.11 10.60 9.59
N VAL A 150 1.87 10.91 9.20
CA VAL A 150 0.90 9.91 8.72
C VAL A 150 0.78 10.04 7.20
N PRO A 151 1.41 9.14 6.40
CA PRO A 151 1.41 9.28 4.94
C PRO A 151 0.07 8.86 4.34
N HIS A 152 -0.63 9.77 3.68
CA HIS A 152 -1.94 9.49 3.10
C HIS A 152 -1.83 9.21 1.60
N PHE A 153 -2.10 7.97 1.17
CA PHE A 153 -1.90 7.54 -0.21
C PHE A 153 -3.16 7.72 -1.06
N LEU A 154 -3.08 8.57 -2.08
CA LEU A 154 -4.21 8.88 -2.95
C LEU A 154 -4.40 7.83 -4.04
N THR A 155 -5.65 7.48 -4.33
CA THR A 155 -6.00 6.61 -5.45
C THR A 155 -7.31 7.03 -6.12
N LEU A 156 -7.62 6.44 -7.28
CA LEU A 156 -8.84 6.74 -8.04
C LEU A 156 -10.09 6.43 -7.21
N ARG A 157 -11.06 7.36 -7.23
CA ARG A 157 -12.35 7.21 -6.53
C ARG A 157 -13.10 5.93 -6.93
N PHE A 158 -12.95 5.50 -8.18
CA PHE A 158 -13.54 4.26 -8.71
C PHE A 158 -13.19 3.02 -7.86
N ASN A 159 -11.98 2.93 -7.32
CA ASN A 159 -11.55 1.81 -6.49
C ASN A 159 -12.43 1.62 -5.24
N PHE A 160 -13.09 2.67 -4.76
CA PHE A 160 -13.94 2.63 -3.56
C PHE A 160 -15.38 2.23 -3.84
N TRP A 161 -15.78 2.14 -5.11
CA TRP A 161 -17.10 1.65 -5.52
C TRP A 161 -17.15 0.12 -5.61
N LEU A 162 -15.99 -0.54 -5.62
CA LEU A 162 -15.84 -1.97 -5.77
C LEU A 162 -15.93 -2.64 -4.38
N PRO A 163 -16.95 -3.47 -4.11
CA PRO A 163 -17.15 -4.10 -2.80
C PRO A 163 -15.99 -5.03 -2.44
N PHE A 164 -15.70 -5.15 -1.14
CA PHE A 164 -14.55 -5.89 -0.57
C PHE A 164 -13.17 -5.35 -0.95
N PHE A 165 -12.92 -5.08 -2.23
CA PHE A 165 -11.67 -4.49 -2.71
C PHE A 165 -11.43 -3.09 -2.13
N ARG A 166 -12.50 -2.29 -2.01
CA ARG A 166 -12.43 -1.00 -1.32
C ARG A 166 -11.92 -1.13 0.11
N ASP A 167 -12.32 -2.17 0.85
CA ASP A 167 -12.00 -2.30 2.27
C ASP A 167 -10.53 -2.69 2.43
N LEU A 168 -10.03 -3.54 1.52
CA LEU A 168 -8.61 -3.82 1.39
C LEU A 168 -7.82 -2.54 1.06
N ILE A 169 -8.27 -1.75 0.09
CA ILE A 169 -7.61 -0.49 -0.28
C ILE A 169 -7.61 0.52 0.86
N MET A 170 -8.74 0.68 1.55
CA MET A 170 -8.88 1.52 2.73
C MET A 170 -7.97 1.06 3.87
N SER A 171 -7.78 -0.26 4.05
CA SER A 171 -6.91 -0.84 5.07
C SER A 171 -5.44 -0.42 4.91
N TYR A 172 -4.99 -0.17 3.67
CA TYR A 172 -3.68 0.42 3.38
C TYR A 172 -3.58 1.90 3.73
N GLY A 173 -4.66 2.54 4.19
CA GLY A 173 -4.73 3.98 4.41
C GLY A 173 -4.86 4.76 3.10
N LYS A 174 -5.36 4.12 2.04
CA LYS A 174 -5.66 4.80 0.78
C LYS A 174 -7.03 5.46 0.87
N PHE A 175 -7.17 6.60 0.20
CA PHE A 175 -8.40 7.37 0.17
C PHE A 175 -8.55 8.04 -1.21
N ALA A 176 -9.76 8.48 -1.54
CA ALA A 176 -10.09 8.97 -2.86
C ALA A 176 -9.49 10.35 -3.10
N LEU A 177 -9.08 10.62 -4.34
CA LEU A 177 -8.79 11.96 -4.79
C LEU A 177 -10.11 12.78 -4.80
N GLY A 178 -10.33 13.55 -3.74
CA GLY A 178 -11.50 14.42 -3.59
C GLY A 178 -11.13 15.89 -3.80
N ARG A 179 -11.93 16.61 -4.60
CA ARG A 179 -11.74 18.05 -4.88
C ARG A 179 -11.85 18.94 -3.63
N LYS A 180 -12.48 18.44 -2.56
CA LYS A 180 -12.85 19.22 -1.36
C LYS A 180 -11.70 19.52 -0.39
N ARG A 181 -10.56 18.83 -0.48
CA ARG A 181 -9.51 18.89 0.56
C ARG A 181 -8.17 19.48 0.10
N GLN A 182 -8.13 20.12 -1.07
CA GLN A 182 -6.89 20.73 -1.59
C GLN A 182 -6.67 22.17 -1.10
N MET A 183 -7.56 22.74 -0.27
CA MET A 183 -7.52 24.15 0.14
C MET A 183 -7.85 24.41 1.62
N GLU A 184 -7.76 23.39 2.48
CA GLU A 184 -7.79 23.55 3.95
C GLU A 184 -6.46 23.07 4.54
#